data_AF-A0A6C1QUV2-F1
#
_entry.id   AF-A0A6C1QUV2-F1
#
_cell.length_a   1.000
_cell.length_b   1.000
_cell.length_c   1.000
_cell.angle_alpha   90.00
_cell.angle_beta   90.00
_cell.angle_gamma   90.00
#
_symmetry.space_group_name_H-M   'P 1'
#
loop_
_entity.id
_entity.type
_entity.pdbx_description
1 polymer ?
#
loop_
_entity_poly.entity_id
_entity_poly.type
_entity_poly.pdbx_seq_one_letter_code
_entity_poly.pdbx_strand_id
1 'polypeptide(L)' 'MKNSFKDLTFQELLAKREELQKKYRDLRFDVVVGHVENPLAKRTMRRQIARLNTRIYNHSDVTGTTQE' A
#
# COMPACT_ATOMS: atom_id res chain seq x y z
N MET A 1 10.89 2.27 11.83
CA MET A 1 9.87 1.88 10.82
C MET A 1 10.29 0.61 10.08
N LYS A 2 10.02 -0.56 10.66
CA LYS A 2 10.12 -1.86 9.98
C LYS A 2 8.69 -2.34 9.70
N ASN A 3 8.14 -1.97 8.54
CA ASN A 3 6.88 -2.59 8.11
C ASN A 3 7.28 -3.92 7.47
N SER A 4 7.19 -4.99 8.26
CA SER A 4 7.39 -6.36 7.81
C SER A 4 6.29 -6.73 6.81
N PHE A 5 6.54 -6.38 5.54
CA PHE A 5 5.80 -6.91 4.39
C PHE A 5 6.58 -8.02 3.70
N LYS A 6 7.59 -8.60 4.38
CA LYS A 6 8.51 -9.58 3.80
C LYS A 6 7.90 -10.99 3.77
N ASP A 7 6.96 -11.26 4.67
CA ASP A 7 6.47 -12.62 4.97
C ASP A 7 4.96 -12.79 4.69
N LEU A 8 4.31 -11.82 4.02
CA LEU A 8 2.88 -11.93 3.68
C LEU A 8 2.67 -12.66 2.36
N THR A 9 1.61 -13.45 2.31
CA THR A 9 1.16 -14.16 1.11
C THR A 9 0.63 -13.16 0.06
N PHE A 10 0.61 -13.56 -1.21
CA PHE A 10 0.14 -12.69 -2.31
C PHE A 10 -1.27 -12.14 -2.08
N GLN A 11 -2.19 -12.98 -1.60
CA GLN A 11 -3.57 -12.58 -1.32
C GLN A 11 -3.65 -11.54 -0.19
N GLU A 12 -2.84 -11.68 0.85
CA GLU A 12 -2.80 -10.71 1.94
C GLU A 12 -2.13 -9.39 1.52
N LEU A 13 -1.18 -9.42 0.58
CA LEU A 13 -0.61 -8.21 -0.01
C LEU A 13 -1.67 -7.43 -0.81
N LEU A 14 -2.51 -8.13 -1.57
CA LEU A 14 -3.63 -7.51 -2.29
C LEU A 14 -4.66 -6.92 -1.32
N ALA A 15 -5.08 -7.68 -0.31
CA ALA A 15 -6.03 -7.21 0.70
C ALA A 15 -5.49 -5.97 1.45
N LYS A 16 -4.22 -5.97 1.86
CA LYS A 16 -3.59 -4.80 2.49
C LYS A 16 -3.47 -3.60 1.56
N ARG A 17 -3.24 -3.81 0.27
CA ARG A 17 -3.22 -2.74 -0.73
C ARG A 17 -4.59 -2.06 -0.80
N GLU A 18 -5.67 -2.83 -0.86
CA GLU A 18 -7.03 -2.28 -0.91
C GLU A 18 -7.40 -1.52 0.36
N GLU A 19 -7.06 -2.07 1.52
CA GLU A 19 -7.29 -1.44 2.81
C GLU A 19 -6.56 -0.08 2.90
N LEU A 20 -5.27 -0.05 2.53
CA LEU A 20 -4.47 1.18 2.54
C LEU A 20 -4.94 2.19 1.49
N GLN A 21 -5.42 1.74 0.34
CA GLN A 21 -6.03 2.62 -0.65
C GLN A 21 -7.31 3.25 -0.12
N LYS A 22 -8.16 2.49 0.60
CA LYS A 22 -9.37 3.02 1.22
C LYS A 22 -9.02 4.10 2.26
N LYS A 23 -8.11 3.80 3.18
CA LYS A 23 -7.61 4.77 4.17
C LYS A 23 -7.00 6.02 3.53
N TYR A 24 -6.29 5.86 2.41
CA TYR A 24 -5.74 7.00 1.67
C TYR A 24 -6.83 7.86 1.01
N ARG A 25 -7.93 7.25 0.54
CA ARG A 25 -9.08 7.99 0.02
C ARG A 25 -9.74 8.81 1.12
N ASP A 26 -9.97 8.21 2.28
CA ASP A 26 -10.59 8.87 3.44
C ASP A 26 -9.72 10.06 3.88
N LEU A 27 -8.41 9.84 4.05
CA LEU A 27 -7.46 10.90 4.38
C LEU A 27 -7.42 12.02 3.32
N ARG A 28 -7.63 11.69 2.03
CA ARG A 28 -7.72 12.70 0.98
C ARG A 28 -8.99 13.53 1.10
N PHE A 29 -10.11 12.94 1.50
CA PHE A 29 -11.33 13.67 1.79
C PHE A 29 -11.14 14.59 3.00
N ASP A 30 -10.52 14.12 4.08
CA ASP A 30 -10.21 14.93 5.26
C ASP A 30 -9.34 16.14 4.91
N VAL A 31 -8.41 15.98 3.96
CA VAL A 31 -7.60 17.08 3.41
C VAL A 31 -8.41 18.13 2.68
N VAL A 32 -9.43 17.73 1.94
CA VAL A 32 -10.31 18.66 1.22
C VAL A 32 -11.25 19.37 2.19
N VAL A 33 -11.74 18.68 3.23
CA VAL A 33 -12.62 19.25 4.25
C VAL A 33 -11.87 20.18 5.21
N GLY A 34 -10.53 20.07 5.29
CA GLY A 34 -9.70 20.90 6.16
C GLY A 34 -9.47 20.33 7.55
N HIS A 35 -9.94 19.11 7.82
CA HIS A 35 -9.67 18.37 9.06
C HIS A 35 -8.37 17.55 8.95
N VAL A 36 -7.27 18.19 8.56
CA VAL A 36 -5.96 17.53 8.52
C VAL A 36 -5.26 17.69 9.85
N GLU A 37 -5.44 16.72 10.74
CA GLU A 37 -4.67 16.70 11.99
C GLU A 37 -3.20 16.36 11.75
N ASN A 38 -2.89 15.55 10.73
CA ASN A 38 -1.52 15.09 10.46
C ASN A 38 -1.17 15.01 8.96
N PRO A 39 -0.51 16.04 8.40
CA PRO A 39 -0.09 16.03 6.99
C PRO A 39 0.99 14.98 6.66
N LEU A 40 1.76 14.51 7.65
CA LEU A 40 2.78 13.48 7.45
C LEU A 40 2.18 12.08 7.24
N ALA A 41 0.96 11.84 7.73
CA ALA A 41 0.25 10.57 7.53
C ALA A 41 0.05 10.30 6.04
N LYS A 42 -0.32 11.33 5.26
CA LYS A 42 -0.50 11.24 3.80
C LYS A 42 0.77 10.78 3.10
N ARG A 43 1.92 11.37 3.48
CA ARG A 43 3.23 11.02 2.90
C ARG A 43 3.62 9.58 3.27
N THR A 44 3.37 9.16 4.50
CA THR A 44 3.69 7.82 4.98
C THR A 44 2.84 6.76 4.29
N MET A 45 1.52 7.00 4.16
CA MET A 45 0.61 6.10 3.45
C MET A 45 0.98 5.95 1.97
N ARG A 46 1.29 7.06 1.26
CA ARG A 46 1.76 6.98 -0.14
C ARG A 46 3.01 6.12 -0.29
N ARG A 47 3.96 6.26 0.63
CA ARG A 47 5.19 5.45 0.65
C ARG A 47 4.90 3.98 0.94
N GLN A 48 3.96 3.68 1.83
CA GLN A 48 3.55 2.31 2.13
C GLN A 48 2.90 1.65 0.91
N ILE A 49 1.99 2.33 0.22
CA ILE A 49 1.35 1.83 -1.01
C ILE A 49 2.40 1.55 -2.09
N ALA A 50 3.33 2.47 -2.33
CA ALA A 50 4.39 2.28 -3.31
C ALA A 50 5.24 1.04 -3.01
N ARG A 51 5.63 0.84 -1.74
CA ARG A 51 6.39 -0.34 -1.31
C ARG A 51 5.60 -1.63 -1.51
N LEU A 52 4.30 -1.63 -1.19
CA LEU A 52 3.41 -2.76 -1.42
C LEU A 52 3.32 -3.12 -2.91
N ASN A 53 3.12 -2.13 -3.77
CA ASN A 53 3.07 -2.34 -5.23
C ASN A 53 4.38 -2.92 -5.76
N THR A 54 5.54 -2.42 -5.31
CA THR A 54 6.84 -2.99 -5.70
C THR A 54 6.99 -4.45 -5.21
N ARG A 55 6.46 -4.79 -4.04
CA ARG A 55 6.48 -6.16 -3.52
C ARG A 55 5.56 -7.10 -4.30
N ILE A 56 4.35 -6.64 -4.63
CA ILE A 56 3.40 -7.37 -5.48
C ILE A 56 4.04 -7.67 -6.85
N TYR A 57 4.66 -6.66 -7.46
CA TYR A 57 5.33 -6.81 -8.75
C TYR A 57 6.50 -7.81 -8.71
N ASN A 58 7.32 -7.77 -7.65
CA ASN A 58 8.47 -8.67 -7.49
C ASN A 58 8.11 -10.01 -6.81
N HIS A 59 6.82 -10.32 -6.62
CA HIS A 59 6.41 -11.58 -5.99
C HIS A 59 6.61 -12.74 -6.97
N SER A 60 7.02 -13.90 -6.47
CA SER A 60 7.31 -15.11 -7.27
C SER A 60 6.17 -15.46 -8.21
N ASP A 61 4.93 -15.33 -7.73
CA ASP A 61 3.71 -15.72 -8.45
C ASP A 61 3.45 -14.85 -9.69
N VAL A 62 3.97 -13.61 -9.72
CA VAL A 62 3.87 -12.69 -10.87
C VAL A 62 5.05 -12.87 -11.82
N THR A 63 6.24 -13.17 -11.29
CA THR A 63 7.44 -13.39 -12.10
C THR A 63 7.46 -14.76 -12.80
N GLY A 64 6.71 -15.74 -12.27
CA GLY A 64 6.60 -17.10 -12.83
C GLY A 64 5.69 -17.22 -14.05
N THR A 65 4.79 -16.25 -14.29
CA THR A 65 3.87 -16.22 -15.44
C THR A 65 4.51 -15.77 -16.76
N THR A 66 5.81 -15.41 -16.78
CA THR A 66 6.51 -14.94 -17.99
C THR A 66 7.52 -15.97 -18.54
N GLN A 67 7.49 -17.22 -18.07
CA GLN A 67 8.29 -18.30 -18.66
C GLN A 67 7.41 -19.23 -19.51
N GLU A 68 6.97 -18.73 -20.67
CA GLU A 68 6.61 -19.54 -21.85
C GLU A 68 7.09 -18.82 -23.11
#